data_AF-A0A355GIF2-F1
#
_entry.id   AF-A0A355GIF2-F1
#
_cell.length_a   1.000
_cell.length_b   1.000
_cell.length_c   1.000
_cell.angle_alpha   90.00
_cell.angle_beta   90.00
_cell.angle_gamma   90.00
#
_symmetry.space_group_name_H-M   'P 1'
#
loop_
_entity.id
_entity.type
_entity.pdbx_description
1 polymer ?
#
loop_
_entity_poly.entity_id
_entity_poly.type
_entity_poly.pdbx_seq_one_letter_code
_entity_poly.pdbx_strand_id
1 'polypeptide(L)'
;AIGRFLAALKEAGLDKNTIIVYSADNGYYMGNRGFAGKWSHYEEALNVPLIIADPRVPTAQHGQATSAPALNLDLPATFLDWAGVAIPPRYQGHSLQPIVAGKTPADWRTEAFHEHFAVRNRIPAFEGLRNERFKYVRYFDHDNHEFLHDLKQ
;
A
#
# COMPACT_ATOMS: atom_id res chain seq x y z
N ALA A 1 -1.12 -9.77 -19.93
CA ALA A 1 0.33 -9.50 -19.74
C ALA A 1 0.94 -10.34 -18.62
N ILE A 2 0.37 -10.33 -17.40
CA ILE A 2 0.90 -11.07 -16.24
C ILE A 2 1.11 -12.57 -16.52
N GLY A 3 0.12 -13.27 -17.10
CA GLY A 3 0.27 -14.70 -17.41
C GLY A 3 1.47 -15.02 -18.33
N ARG A 4 1.79 -14.13 -19.28
CA ARG A 4 2.98 -14.26 -20.13
C ARG A 4 4.28 -14.06 -19.35
N PHE A 5 4.31 -13.09 -18.43
CA PHE A 5 5.46 -12.87 -17.56
C PHE A 5 5.73 -14.08 -16.66
N LEU A 6 4.68 -14.63 -16.04
CA LEU A 6 4.78 -15.83 -15.21
C LEU A 6 5.25 -17.05 -16.01
N ALA A 7 4.74 -17.22 -17.24
CA ALA A 7 5.19 -18.29 -18.13
C ALA A 7 6.68 -18.15 -18.48
N ALA A 8 7.14 -16.93 -18.78
CA ALA A 8 8.55 -16.67 -19.10
C ALA A 8 9.47 -16.96 -17.90
N LEU A 9 9.07 -16.59 -16.67
CA LEU A 9 9.84 -16.95 -15.47
C LEU A 9 9.95 -18.47 -15.28
N LYS A 10 8.88 -19.21 -15.55
CA LYS A 10 8.87 -20.67 -15.47
C LYS A 10 9.75 -21.31 -16.56
N GLU A 11 9.67 -20.82 -17.79
CA GLU A 11 10.50 -21.28 -18.91
C GLU A 11 12.00 -21.04 -18.64
N ALA A 12 12.34 -19.92 -18.01
CA ALA A 12 13.70 -19.60 -17.58
C ALA A 12 14.15 -20.37 -16.32
N GLY A 13 13.29 -21.17 -15.68
CA GLY A 13 13.59 -21.86 -14.42
C GLY A 13 13.76 -20.94 -13.21
N LEU A 14 13.25 -19.71 -13.27
CA LEU A 14 13.40 -18.67 -12.24
C LEU A 14 12.18 -18.57 -11.30
N ASP A 15 11.08 -19.25 -11.59
CA ASP A 15 9.82 -19.13 -10.84
C ASP A 15 9.92 -19.54 -9.37
N LYS A 16 10.85 -20.44 -9.03
CA LYS A 16 11.08 -20.87 -7.63
C LYS A 16 12.02 -19.97 -6.83
N ASN A 17 12.70 -19.03 -7.50
CA ASN A 17 13.66 -18.11 -6.88
C ASN A 17 13.30 -16.64 -7.13
N THR A 18 12.04 -16.36 -7.48
CA THR A 18 11.57 -15.01 -7.75
C THR A 18 10.39 -14.70 -6.86
N ILE A 19 10.53 -13.68 -6.01
CA ILE A 19 9.40 -13.10 -5.29
C ILE A 19 8.70 -12.13 -6.25
N ILE A 20 7.38 -12.23 -6.35
CA ILE A 20 6.59 -11.39 -7.25
C ILE A 20 5.73 -10.48 -6.39
N VAL A 21 5.83 -9.17 -6.64
CA VAL A 21 5.01 -8.15 -6.02
C VAL A 21 4.18 -7.46 -7.09
N TYR A 22 2.87 -7.48 -6.95
CA TYR A 22 1.92 -6.79 -7.82
C TYR A 22 1.20 -5.71 -7.04
N SER A 23 1.27 -4.47 -7.51
CA SER A 23 0.63 -3.33 -6.86
C SER A 23 0.36 -2.19 -7.84
N ALA A 24 -0.15 -1.06 -7.34
CA ALA A 24 -0.37 0.18 -8.07
C ALA A 24 0.22 1.38 -7.30
N ASP A 25 0.48 2.47 -8.02
CA ASP A 25 1.01 3.72 -7.45
C ASP A 25 -0.01 4.42 -6.53
N ASN A 26 -1.27 4.42 -6.95
CA ASN A 26 -2.43 5.03 -6.33
C ASN A 26 -3.71 4.40 -6.91
N GLY A 27 -4.85 4.72 -6.32
CA GLY A 27 -6.16 4.41 -6.89
C GLY A 27 -6.56 5.35 -8.03
N TYR A 28 -7.81 5.26 -8.48
CA TYR A 28 -8.38 6.09 -9.53
C TYR A 28 -9.91 6.21 -9.39
N TYR A 29 -10.45 7.41 -9.59
CA TYR A 29 -11.89 7.64 -9.68
C TYR A 29 -12.42 7.35 -11.08
N MET A 30 -13.48 6.55 -11.16
CA MET A 30 -14.17 6.23 -12.42
C MET A 30 -15.58 6.85 -12.45
N GLY A 31 -15.70 8.13 -12.09
CA GLY A 31 -16.97 8.84 -11.92
C GLY A 31 -17.53 8.79 -10.49
N ASN A 32 -16.86 8.06 -9.59
CA ASN A 32 -17.19 8.03 -8.16
C ASN A 32 -17.22 9.48 -7.63
N ARG A 33 -18.29 9.83 -6.91
CA ARG A 33 -18.46 11.17 -6.29
C ARG A 33 -18.41 12.33 -7.29
N GLY A 34 -18.62 12.06 -8.59
CA GLY A 34 -18.48 13.05 -9.66
C GLY A 34 -17.03 13.39 -10.00
N PHE A 35 -16.05 12.63 -9.50
CA PHE A 35 -14.63 12.85 -9.75
C PHE A 35 -14.05 11.94 -10.83
N ALA A 36 -12.94 12.40 -11.40
CA ALA A 36 -12.04 11.65 -12.26
C ALA A 36 -10.59 11.86 -11.78
N GLY A 37 -9.68 10.97 -12.16
CA GLY A 37 -8.28 11.08 -11.76
C GLY A 37 -8.04 10.54 -10.36
N LYS A 38 -7.12 11.16 -9.60
CA LYS A 38 -6.56 10.59 -8.37
C LYS A 38 -5.83 11.63 -7.51
N TRP A 39 -6.50 12.47 -6.74
CA TRP A 39 -5.77 13.53 -6.00
C TRP A 39 -6.45 13.98 -4.71
N SER A 40 -7.26 13.10 -4.12
CA SER A 40 -7.99 13.42 -2.91
C SER A 40 -7.88 12.30 -1.88
N HIS A 41 -8.38 12.56 -0.68
CA HIS A 41 -8.21 11.68 0.47
C HIS A 41 -9.11 10.44 0.47
N TYR A 42 -10.05 10.30 -0.47
CA TYR A 42 -10.96 9.15 -0.47
C TYR A 42 -10.26 7.84 -0.83
N GLU A 43 -10.82 6.72 -0.38
CA GLU A 43 -10.27 5.37 -0.57
C GLU A 43 -10.02 5.05 -2.04
N GLU A 44 -10.88 5.51 -2.96
CA GLU A 44 -10.73 5.23 -4.38
C GLU A 44 -9.46 5.83 -4.99
N ALA A 45 -8.86 6.86 -4.38
CA ALA A 45 -7.56 7.40 -4.80
C ALA A 45 -6.37 6.83 -4.02
N LEU A 46 -6.58 6.31 -2.80
CA LEU A 46 -5.49 5.92 -1.91
C LEU A 46 -5.30 4.41 -1.80
N ASN A 47 -6.39 3.63 -1.82
CA ASN A 47 -6.36 2.20 -1.61
C ASN A 47 -6.00 1.48 -2.91
N VAL A 48 -4.93 0.70 -2.87
CA VAL A 48 -4.36 -0.01 -4.03
C VAL A 48 -4.29 -1.51 -3.77
N PRO A 49 -4.38 -2.34 -4.82
CA PRO A 49 -4.08 -3.75 -4.66
C PRO A 49 -2.61 -3.94 -4.23
N LEU A 50 -2.36 -4.90 -3.35
CA LEU A 50 -1.02 -5.40 -3.05
C LEU A 50 -1.08 -6.91 -2.92
N ILE A 51 -0.43 -7.61 -3.85
CA ILE A 51 -0.32 -9.07 -3.86
C ILE A 51 1.16 -9.43 -3.86
N ILE A 52 1.56 -10.27 -2.92
CA ILE A 52 2.93 -10.76 -2.79
C ILE A 52 2.90 -12.28 -2.92
N ALA A 53 3.63 -12.80 -3.89
CA ALA A 53 3.87 -14.24 -4.05
C ALA A 53 5.35 -14.53 -3.78
N ASP A 54 5.63 -15.14 -2.64
CA ASP A 54 6.96 -15.58 -2.24
C ASP A 54 7.05 -17.10 -2.33
N PRO A 55 7.88 -17.68 -3.24
CA PRO A 55 7.99 -19.12 -3.41
C PRO A 55 8.61 -19.84 -2.21
N ARG A 56 9.18 -19.10 -1.25
CA ARG A 56 9.73 -19.64 0.01
C ARG A 56 8.66 -19.89 1.07
N VAL A 57 7.49 -19.25 0.94
CA VAL A 57 6.36 -19.48 1.85
C VAL A 57 5.76 -20.87 1.54
N PRO A 58 5.47 -21.70 2.57
CA PRO A 58 4.88 -23.02 2.36
C PRO A 58 3.55 -22.95 1.60
N THR A 59 3.30 -23.88 0.67
CA THR A 59 2.07 -23.91 -0.14
C THR A 59 0.79 -23.89 0.69
N ALA A 60 0.80 -24.50 1.88
CA ALA A 60 -0.34 -24.48 2.80
C ALA A 60 -0.73 -23.08 3.30
N GLN A 61 0.17 -22.10 3.19
CA GLN A 61 -0.03 -20.70 3.56
C GLN A 61 -0.21 -19.79 2.33
N HIS A 62 -0.36 -20.35 1.13
CA HIS A 62 -0.67 -19.55 -0.06
C HIS A 62 -2.14 -19.12 -0.07
N GLY A 63 -2.43 -18.02 -0.75
CA GLY A 63 -3.80 -17.49 -0.89
C GLY A 63 -4.37 -16.84 0.36
N GLN A 64 -3.53 -16.56 1.37
CA GLN A 64 -3.95 -15.87 2.58
C GLN A 64 -4.22 -14.39 2.32
N ALA A 65 -5.18 -13.84 3.05
CA ALA A 65 -5.47 -12.42 3.08
C ALA A 65 -5.24 -11.87 4.49
N THR A 66 -4.86 -10.60 4.58
CA THR A 66 -4.61 -9.91 5.85
C THR A 66 -5.28 -8.54 5.83
N SER A 67 -5.75 -8.09 7.00
CA SER A 67 -6.24 -6.73 7.22
C SER A 67 -5.17 -5.80 7.81
N ALA A 68 -3.94 -6.29 8.02
CA ALA A 68 -2.84 -5.49 8.52
C ALA A 68 -2.56 -4.31 7.57
N PRO A 69 -2.50 -3.06 8.06
CA PRO A 69 -2.23 -1.91 7.21
C PRO A 69 -0.86 -1.99 6.55
N ALA A 70 -0.84 -1.97 5.21
CA ALA A 70 0.36 -1.89 4.40
C ALA A 70 0.41 -0.57 3.64
N LEU A 71 1.60 0.00 3.51
CA LEU A 71 1.84 1.29 2.85
C LEU A 71 2.85 1.09 1.71
N ASN A 72 2.78 1.93 0.67
CA ASN A 72 3.80 1.92 -0.40
C ASN A 72 5.22 2.18 0.16
N LEU A 73 5.33 2.89 1.29
CA LEU A 73 6.58 3.11 2.02
C LEU A 73 7.21 1.83 2.59
N ASP A 74 6.45 0.75 2.72
CA ASP A 74 6.94 -0.54 3.22
C ASP A 74 7.72 -1.33 2.18
N LEU A 75 7.46 -1.09 0.89
CA LEU A 75 8.07 -1.85 -0.19
C LEU A 75 9.61 -1.73 -0.20
N PRO A 76 10.23 -0.54 -0.07
CA PRO A 76 11.68 -0.43 0.00
C PRO A 76 12.29 -1.20 1.18
N ALA A 77 11.70 -1.12 2.37
CA ALA A 77 12.19 -1.86 3.55
C ALA A 77 12.04 -3.38 3.35
N THR A 78 10.92 -3.81 2.78
CA THR A 78 10.63 -5.22 2.47
C THR A 78 11.63 -5.80 1.47
N PHE A 79 11.98 -5.05 0.43
CA PHE A 79 12.91 -5.53 -0.59
C PHE A 79 14.33 -5.67 -0.05
N LEU A 80 14.78 -4.73 0.79
CA LEU A 80 16.08 -4.83 1.44
C LEU A 80 16.15 -6.01 2.41
N ASP A 81 15.09 -6.23 3.19
CA ASP A 81 14.97 -7.38 4.09
C ASP A 81 15.07 -8.71 3.33
N TRP A 82 14.31 -8.88 2.24
CA TRP A 82 14.42 -10.07 1.40
C TRP A 82 15.79 -10.26 0.74
N ALA A 83 16.48 -9.16 0.45
CA ALA A 83 17.83 -9.18 -0.08
C ALA A 83 18.92 -9.44 1.00
N GLY A 84 18.54 -9.49 2.29
CA GLY A 84 19.50 -9.61 3.39
C GLY A 84 20.36 -8.37 3.60
N VAL A 85 19.87 -7.20 3.18
CA VAL A 85 20.58 -5.91 3.27
C VAL A 85 20.02 -5.09 4.43
N ALA A 86 20.91 -4.40 5.15
CA ALA A 86 20.51 -3.52 6.25
C ALA A 86 19.54 -2.41 5.78
N ILE A 87 18.42 -2.27 6.47
CA ILE A 87 17.44 -1.22 6.21
C ILE A 87 17.97 0.11 6.78
N PRO A 88 18.09 1.17 5.98
CA PRO A 88 18.52 2.47 6.47
C PRO A 88 17.59 3.02 7.56
N PRO A 89 18.10 3.59 8.68
CA PRO A 89 17.26 4.13 9.75
C PRO A 89 16.32 5.27 9.32
N ARG A 90 16.60 5.90 8.17
CA ARG A 90 15.74 6.95 7.59
C ARG A 90 14.48 6.41 6.91
N TYR A 91 14.39 5.10 6.66
CA TYR A 91 13.18 4.51 6.08
C TYR A 91 12.09 4.47 7.14
N GLN A 92 10.91 4.97 6.79
CA GLN A 92 9.76 5.05 7.69
C GLN A 92 8.80 3.86 7.54
N GLY A 93 8.94 3.08 6.47
CA GLY A 93 8.20 1.84 6.27
C GLY A 93 8.83 0.66 7.00
N HIS A 94 8.04 -0.38 7.22
CA HIS A 94 8.46 -1.61 7.88
C HIS A 94 8.42 -2.76 6.88
N SER A 95 9.30 -3.74 7.04
CA SER A 95 9.26 -4.93 6.18
C SER A 95 7.93 -5.67 6.33
N LEU A 96 7.33 -6.05 5.19
CA LEU A 96 6.13 -6.89 5.11
C LEU A 96 6.48 -8.39 5.20
N GLN A 97 7.76 -8.75 5.28
CA GLN A 97 8.20 -10.15 5.34
C GLN A 97 7.53 -10.97 6.47
N PRO A 98 7.35 -10.44 7.70
CA PRO A 98 6.61 -11.15 8.74
C PRO A 98 5.15 -11.41 8.37
N ILE A 99 4.49 -10.41 7.75
CA ILE A 99 3.10 -10.50 7.30
C ILE A 99 2.94 -11.57 6.23
N VAL A 100 3.86 -11.59 5.26
CA VAL A 100 3.92 -12.59 4.18
C VAL A 100 4.16 -14.00 4.74
N ALA A 101 4.91 -14.11 5.83
CA ALA A 101 5.11 -15.37 6.57
C ALA A 101 3.94 -15.73 7.52
N GLY A 102 2.79 -15.06 7.40
CA GLY A 102 1.58 -15.36 8.16
C GLY A 102 1.59 -14.82 9.60
N LYS A 103 2.47 -13.88 9.94
CA LYS A 103 2.58 -13.31 11.29
C LYS A 103 2.49 -11.79 11.26
N THR A 104 1.48 -11.24 11.92
CA THR A 104 1.42 -9.81 12.24
C THR A 104 2.19 -9.51 13.51
N PRO A 105 3.25 -8.68 13.47
CA PRO A 105 3.94 -8.23 14.69
C PRO A 105 2.98 -7.54 15.67
N ALA A 106 3.24 -7.67 16.98
CA ALA A 106 2.37 -7.09 18.01
C ALA A 106 2.40 -5.56 18.03
N ASP A 107 3.51 -4.98 17.57
CA ASP A 107 3.78 -3.55 17.43
C ASP A 107 3.50 -3.04 16.00
N TRP A 108 2.81 -3.83 15.17
CA TRP A 108 2.47 -3.40 13.81
C TRP A 108 1.54 -2.17 13.85
N ARG A 109 1.76 -1.24 12.91
CA ARG A 109 0.98 -0.01 12.86
C ARG A 109 -0.53 -0.31 12.72
N THR A 110 -1.33 0.48 13.43
CA THR A 110 -2.79 0.47 13.34
C THR A 110 -3.34 1.65 12.52
N GLU A 111 -2.45 2.56 12.12
CA GLU A 111 -2.79 3.82 11.46
C GLU A 111 -1.90 4.05 10.24
N ALA A 112 -2.44 4.80 9.29
CA ALA A 112 -1.80 5.19 8.04
C ALA A 112 -1.90 6.71 7.88
N PHE A 113 -0.77 7.34 7.57
CA PHE A 113 -0.71 8.74 7.19
C PHE A 113 -0.71 8.87 5.67
N HIS A 114 -1.43 9.86 5.14
CA HIS A 114 -1.46 10.16 3.71
C HIS A 114 -1.52 11.67 3.47
N GLU A 115 -0.89 12.13 2.39
CA GLU A 115 -0.79 13.55 2.07
C GLU A 115 -0.82 13.80 0.56
N HIS A 116 -1.19 15.01 0.18
CA HIS A 116 -1.03 15.52 -1.18
C HIS A 116 -0.52 16.95 -1.16
N PHE A 117 0.60 17.19 -1.85
CA PHE A 117 1.27 18.49 -1.90
C PHE A 117 1.79 18.89 -3.29
N ALA A 118 1.57 18.06 -4.31
CA ALA A 118 2.32 18.17 -5.57
C ALA A 118 1.85 19.29 -6.52
N VAL A 119 0.54 19.59 -6.54
CA VAL A 119 -0.05 20.54 -7.51
C VAL A 119 -1.00 21.53 -6.84
N ARG A 120 -0.53 22.12 -5.73
CA ARG A 120 -1.30 23.01 -4.84
C ARG A 120 -2.04 24.15 -5.53
N ASN A 121 -1.52 24.65 -6.66
CA ASN A 121 -2.15 25.71 -7.46
C ASN A 121 -3.44 25.27 -8.19
N ARG A 122 -3.70 23.96 -8.26
CA ARG A 122 -4.85 23.37 -8.95
C ARG A 122 -5.67 22.47 -8.06
N ILE A 123 -5.02 21.78 -7.13
CA ILE A 123 -5.65 20.82 -6.23
C ILE A 123 -5.27 21.20 -4.80
N PRO A 124 -6.24 21.50 -3.94
CA PRO A 124 -5.99 21.81 -2.53
C PRO A 124 -5.12 20.74 -1.87
N ALA A 125 -4.05 21.17 -1.21
CA ALA A 125 -3.23 20.25 -0.44
C ALA A 125 -4.01 19.71 0.77
N PHE A 126 -3.72 18.47 1.14
CA PHE A 126 -4.27 17.86 2.33
C PHE A 126 -3.27 16.94 3.00
N GLU A 127 -3.55 16.67 4.26
CA GLU A 127 -2.97 15.56 5.01
C GLU A 127 -4.06 14.87 5.82
N GLY A 128 -3.84 13.61 6.18
CA GLY A 128 -4.80 12.87 6.95
C GLY A 128 -4.26 11.60 7.58
N LEU A 129 -5.01 11.13 8.56
CA LEU A 129 -4.77 9.89 9.29
C LEU A 129 -5.96 8.97 9.10
N ARG A 130 -5.67 7.69 8.89
CA ARG A 130 -6.66 6.63 8.69
C ARG A 130 -6.33 5.45 9.58
N ASN A 131 -7.27 5.04 10.40
CA ASN A 131 -7.21 3.77 11.15
C ASN A 131 -8.28 2.80 10.62
N GLU A 132 -8.56 1.72 11.36
CA GLU A 132 -9.55 0.71 10.95
C GLU A 132 -10.97 1.26 10.81
N ARG A 133 -11.34 2.29 11.60
CA ARG A 133 -12.71 2.81 11.65
C ARG A 133 -12.83 4.21 11.09
N PHE A 134 -11.90 5.10 11.38
CA PHE A 134 -12.03 6.51 11.05
C PHE A 134 -10.92 6.95 10.10
N LYS A 135 -11.28 7.90 9.24
CA LYS A 135 -10.33 8.71 8.48
C LYS A 135 -10.59 10.18 8.77
N TYR A 136 -9.58 10.85 9.28
CA TYR A 136 -9.57 12.30 9.48
C TYR A 136 -8.65 12.96 8.46
N VAL A 137 -9.10 14.07 7.88
CA VAL A 137 -8.38 14.79 6.83
C VAL A 137 -8.59 16.28 7.00
N ARG A 138 -7.52 17.05 6.80
CA ARG A 138 -7.60 18.52 6.73
C ARG A 138 -6.99 19.04 5.43
N TYR A 139 -7.70 19.98 4.82
CA TYR A 139 -7.28 20.75 3.65
C TYR A 139 -6.89 22.16 4.10
N PHE A 140 -5.59 22.37 4.34
CA PHE A 140 -5.10 23.59 5.00
C PHE A 140 -4.80 24.75 4.04
N ASP A 141 -4.80 24.52 2.72
CA ASP A 141 -4.58 25.60 1.74
C ASP A 141 -5.88 26.36 1.39
N HIS A 142 -7.05 25.89 1.83
CA HIS A 142 -8.37 26.46 1.50
C HIS A 142 -9.27 26.46 2.74
N ASP A 143 -9.21 27.54 3.51
CA ASP A 143 -10.04 27.79 4.70
C ASP A 143 -10.04 26.70 5.80
N ASN A 144 -9.03 25.82 5.79
CA ASN A 144 -8.90 24.69 6.73
C ASN A 144 -10.16 23.81 6.77
N HIS A 145 -10.66 23.37 5.60
CA HIS A 145 -11.75 22.40 5.58
C HIS A 145 -11.31 21.05 6.15
N GLU A 146 -12.12 20.50 7.05
CA GLU A 146 -11.85 19.22 7.69
C GLU A 146 -12.93 18.19 7.37
N PHE A 147 -12.53 16.93 7.27
CA PHE A 147 -13.41 15.80 7.02
C PHE A 147 -13.12 14.70 8.03
N LEU A 148 -14.18 14.13 8.61
CA LEU A 148 -14.13 12.92 9.40
C LEU A 148 -15.08 11.89 8.79
N HIS A 149 -14.55 10.75 8.38
CA HIS A 149 -15.31 9.64 7.78
C HIS A 149 -15.35 8.46 8.75
N ASP A 150 -16.53 7.88 8.99
CA ASP A 150 -16.67 6.54 9.59
C ASP A 150 -16.66 5.51 8.45
N LEU A 151 -15.59 4.72 8.36
CA LEU A 151 -15.33 3.74 7.31
C LEU A 151 -16.15 2.46 7.45
N LYS A 152 -16.95 2.33 8.53
CA LYS A 152 -17.83 1.18 8.77
C LYS A 152 -19.30 1.47 8.47
N GLN A 153 -19.63 2.66 7.99
CA GLN A 153 -20.99 3.06 7.60
C GLN A 153 -21.19 3.03 6.08
#